data_AF-N4X0G9-F1
#
_entry.id   AF-N4X0G9-F1
#
_cell.length_a   1.000
_cell.length_b   1.000
_cell.length_c   1.000
_cell.angle_alpha   90.00
_cell.angle_beta   90.00
_cell.angle_gamma   90.00
#
_symmetry.space_group_name_H-M   'P 1'
#
loop_
_entity.id
_entity.type
_entity.pdbx_description
1 polymer ?
#
loop_
_entity_poly.entity_id
_entity_poly.type
_entity_poly.pdbx_seq_one_letter_code
_entity_poly.pdbx_strand_id
1 'polypeptide(L)'
;MGGGGKIPYPKHVWSPAGGWYAQPANWKANTAVVGLALGSIVGMAWMLSANREYRDKMPERHRFFPSRYWSKQIREHERKQDQSLIEKTFGN
;
A
#
# COMPACT_ATOMS: atom_id res chain seq x y z
N MET A 1 -31.48 -6.42 -4.85
CA MET A 1 -31.84 -5.94 -3.50
C MET A 1 -32.53 -4.59 -3.64
N GLY A 2 -33.85 -4.54 -3.47
CA GLY A 2 -34.62 -3.29 -3.56
C GLY A 2 -34.70 -2.67 -2.17
N GLY A 3 -34.12 -1.48 -1.99
CA GLY A 3 -34.36 -0.70 -0.78
C GLY A 3 -35.85 -0.40 -0.71
N GLY A 4 -36.50 -0.78 0.40
CA GLY A 4 -37.90 -0.44 0.65
C GLY A 4 -38.16 1.06 0.55
N GLY A 5 -39.44 1.45 0.54
CA GLY A 5 -39.85 2.85 0.41
C GLY A 5 -39.13 3.77 1.41
N LYS A 6 -38.66 4.93 0.93
CA LYS A 6 -37.99 5.93 1.77
C LYS A 6 -39.01 6.58 2.70
N ILE A 7 -38.80 6.49 4.01
CA ILE A 7 -39.59 7.20 5.03
C ILE A 7 -39.25 8.71 4.93
N PRO A 8 -40.21 9.64 5.10
CA PRO A 8 -39.92 11.07 5.16
C PRO A 8 -38.88 11.42 6.24
N TYR A 9 -37.97 12.34 5.92
CA TYR A 9 -36.90 12.79 6.81
C TYR A 9 -36.59 14.28 6.60
N PRO A 10 -36.06 15.00 7.60
CA PRO A 10 -35.72 16.41 7.48
C PRO A 10 -34.55 16.61 6.51
N LYS A 11 -34.75 17.48 5.50
CA LYS A 11 -33.77 17.72 4.42
C LYS A 11 -32.69 18.76 4.78
N HIS A 12 -32.93 19.55 5.81
CA HIS A 12 -32.04 20.63 6.24
C HIS A 12 -31.03 20.20 7.31
N VAL A 13 -31.12 18.96 7.81
CA VAL A 13 -30.18 18.43 8.80
C VAL A 13 -28.93 17.93 8.08
N TRP A 14 -27.76 18.38 8.53
CA TRP A 14 -26.47 17.96 8.03
C TRP A 14 -25.68 17.22 9.11
N SER A 15 -24.94 16.18 8.70
CA SER A 15 -23.97 15.49 9.55
C SER A 15 -22.75 15.09 8.70
N PRO A 16 -21.54 15.04 9.29
CA PRO A 16 -20.32 14.69 8.57
C PRO A 16 -20.34 13.27 7.99
N ALA A 17 -21.09 12.34 8.60
CA ALA A 17 -21.24 10.97 8.09
C ALA A 17 -22.29 10.84 6.97
N GLY A 18 -22.99 11.93 6.64
CA GLY A 18 -24.15 11.94 5.75
C GLY A 18 -25.46 12.02 6.52
N GLY A 19 -26.52 11.40 5.99
CA GLY A 19 -27.85 11.43 6.57
C GLY A 19 -28.71 10.30 6.04
N TRP A 20 -30.02 10.43 6.15
CA TRP A 20 -30.95 9.39 5.70
C TRP A 20 -30.83 9.12 4.20
N TYR A 21 -30.52 7.87 3.86
CA TYR A 21 -30.43 7.36 2.49
C TYR A 21 -29.50 8.19 1.58
N ALA A 22 -28.35 8.61 2.11
CA ALA A 22 -27.38 9.42 1.37
C ALA A 22 -26.88 8.68 0.11
N GLN A 23 -27.23 9.22 -1.06
CA GLN A 23 -26.78 8.72 -2.36
C GLN A 23 -26.45 9.93 -3.24
N PRO A 24 -25.34 10.63 -2.98
CA PRO A 24 -24.95 11.79 -3.77
C PRO A 24 -24.62 11.36 -5.21
N ALA A 25 -24.97 12.20 -6.18
CA ALA A 25 -24.73 11.91 -7.60
C ALA A 25 -23.23 11.66 -7.90
N ASN A 26 -22.34 12.31 -7.16
CA ASN A 26 -20.89 12.29 -7.39
C ASN A 26 -20.14 11.25 -6.54
N TRP A 27 -20.82 10.26 -5.96
CA TRP A 27 -20.17 9.31 -5.05
C TRP A 27 -18.94 8.62 -5.65
N LYS A 28 -18.96 8.29 -6.96
CA LYS A 28 -17.85 7.63 -7.65
C LYS A 28 -16.59 8.50 -7.67
N ALA A 29 -16.75 9.77 -8.04
CA ALA A 29 -15.64 10.72 -8.13
C ALA A 29 -15.07 10.99 -6.74
N ASN A 30 -15.94 11.21 -5.74
CA ASN A 30 -15.51 11.43 -4.36
C ASN A 30 -14.72 10.23 -3.80
N THR A 31 -15.20 9.01 -4.03
CA THR A 31 -14.49 7.79 -3.65
C THR A 31 -13.15 7.66 -4.36
N ALA A 32 -13.07 8.02 -5.65
CA ALA A 32 -11.82 8.00 -6.39
C ALA A 32 -10.79 8.97 -5.81
N VAL A 33 -11.21 10.19 -5.44
CA VAL A 33 -10.33 11.19 -4.81
C VAL A 33 -9.82 10.71 -3.46
N VAL A 34 -10.71 10.18 -2.60
CA VAL A 34 -10.30 9.64 -1.28
C VAL A 34 -9.38 8.43 -1.45
N GLY A 35 -9.70 7.53 -2.38
CA GLY A 35 -8.87 6.36 -2.67
C GLY A 35 -7.47 6.73 -3.17
N LEU A 36 -7.37 7.74 -4.04
CA LEU A 36 -6.08 8.26 -4.51
C LEU A 36 -5.28 8.88 -3.37
N ALA A 37 -5.90 9.73 -2.55
CA ALA A 37 -5.23 10.35 -1.41
C ALA A 37 -4.69 9.31 -0.41
N LEU A 38 -5.52 8.33 -0.03
CA LEU A 38 -5.11 7.24 0.87
C LEU A 38 -4.01 6.38 0.24
N GLY A 39 -4.16 6.02 -1.04
CA GLY A 39 -3.16 5.25 -1.78
C GLY A 39 -1.80 5.95 -1.83
N SER A 40 -1.79 7.27 -2.05
CA SER A 40 -0.55 8.07 -2.04
C SER A 40 0.10 8.08 -0.66
N ILE A 41 -0.67 8.30 0.42
CA ILE A 41 -0.13 8.32 1.78
C ILE A 41 0.46 6.96 2.15
N VAL A 42 -0.28 5.88 1.90
CA VAL A 42 0.17 4.51 2.17
C VAL A 42 1.41 4.17 1.34
N GLY A 43 1.43 4.53 0.05
CA GLY A 43 2.57 4.30 -0.84
C GLY A 43 3.84 5.02 -0.37
N MET A 44 3.73 6.29 0.04
CA MET A 44 4.87 7.04 0.58
C MET A 44 5.37 6.46 1.90
N ALA A 45 4.45 6.13 2.83
CA ALA A 45 4.81 5.51 4.10
C ALA A 45 5.50 4.15 3.90
N TRP A 46 4.98 3.33 2.98
CA TRP A 46 5.57 2.04 2.62
C TRP A 46 6.98 2.21 2.02
N MET A 47 7.16 3.11 1.06
CA MET A 47 8.47 3.37 0.46
C MET A 47 9.47 3.89 1.49
N LEU A 48 9.04 4.77 2.39
CA LEU A 48 9.87 5.28 3.48
C LEU A 48 10.29 4.15 4.44
N SER A 49 9.35 3.31 4.82
CA SER A 49 9.60 2.14 5.67
C SER A 49 10.59 1.18 5.00
N ALA A 50 10.37 0.82 3.74
CA ALA A 50 11.23 -0.11 3.00
C ALA A 50 12.67 0.40 2.81
N ASN A 51 12.84 1.73 2.72
CA ASN A 51 14.16 2.37 2.61
C ASN A 51 14.89 2.49 3.96
N ARG A 52 14.14 2.59 5.06
CA ARG A 52 14.69 2.69 6.43
C ARG A 52 14.81 1.36 7.14
N GLU A 53 14.29 0.30 6.54
CA GLU A 53 14.32 -1.03 7.10
C GLU A 53 15.76 -1.52 7.28
N TYR A 54 16.08 -1.87 8.52
CA TYR A 54 17.35 -2.45 8.91
C TYR A 54 17.12 -3.80 9.61
N ARG A 55 17.98 -4.76 9.31
CA ARG A 55 18.02 -6.11 9.87
C ARG A 55 19.44 -6.45 10.28
N ASP A 56 19.61 -6.93 11.51
CA ASP A 56 20.88 -7.44 12.03
C ASP A 56 21.26 -8.76 11.34
N LYS A 57 20.27 -9.63 11.11
CA LYS A 57 20.45 -10.91 10.43
C LYS A 57 19.79 -10.89 9.06
N MET A 58 20.61 -11.12 8.03
CA MET A 58 20.10 -11.30 6.68
C MET A 58 19.41 -12.66 6.52
N PRO A 59 18.28 -12.70 5.78
CA PRO A 59 17.54 -13.93 5.58
C PRO A 59 18.23 -14.86 4.58
N GLU A 60 17.94 -16.15 4.70
CA GLU A 60 18.51 -17.19 3.84
C GLU A 60 17.95 -17.12 2.41
N ARG A 61 18.80 -17.30 1.39
CA ARG A 61 18.43 -17.16 -0.03
C ARG A 61 17.23 -18.01 -0.44
N HIS A 62 17.14 -19.24 0.04
CA HIS A 62 16.08 -20.18 -0.34
C HIS A 62 14.75 -19.96 0.41
N ARG A 63 14.71 -19.08 1.41
CA ARG A 63 13.51 -18.82 2.20
C ARG A 63 12.69 -17.69 1.61
N PHE A 64 11.39 -17.91 1.42
CA PHE A 64 10.46 -16.88 0.98
C PHE A 64 10.10 -15.90 2.10
N PHE A 65 10.10 -14.61 1.77
CA PHE A 65 9.44 -13.57 2.55
C PHE A 65 9.17 -12.37 1.62
N PRO A 66 8.01 -11.69 1.77
CA PRO A 66 7.58 -10.69 0.79
C PRO A 66 8.52 -9.48 0.69
N SER A 67 9.08 -9.04 1.81
CA SER A 67 9.90 -7.83 1.84
C SER A 67 11.20 -7.92 1.06
N ARG A 68 11.63 -9.12 0.65
CA ARG A 68 12.76 -9.33 -0.27
C ARG A 68 12.69 -8.44 -1.51
N TYR A 69 11.49 -8.24 -2.03
CA TYR A 69 11.28 -7.54 -3.30
C TYR A 69 11.37 -6.01 -3.17
N TRP A 70 11.20 -5.44 -1.98
CA TRP A 70 11.15 -3.98 -1.79
C TRP A 70 12.13 -3.42 -0.76
N SER A 71 12.55 -4.20 0.25
CA SER A 71 13.50 -3.74 1.26
C SER A 71 14.84 -3.40 0.63
N LYS A 72 15.31 -2.16 0.82
CA LYS A 72 16.57 -1.68 0.26
C LYS A 72 17.76 -2.53 0.73
N GLN A 73 17.86 -2.76 2.04
CA GLN A 73 18.99 -3.47 2.66
C GLN A 73 19.16 -4.91 2.11
N ILE A 74 18.05 -5.62 1.87
CA ILE A 74 18.08 -7.00 1.34
C ILE A 74 18.49 -7.01 -0.12
N ARG A 75 17.87 -6.17 -0.95
CA ARG A 75 18.18 -6.09 -2.38
C ARG A 75 19.65 -5.76 -2.63
N GLU A 76 20.22 -4.86 -1.82
CA GLU A 76 21.64 -4.51 -1.90
C GLU A 76 22.55 -5.64 -1.40
N HIS A 77 22.16 -6.34 -0.33
CA HIS A 77 22.90 -7.48 0.19
C HIS A 77 22.95 -8.64 -0.82
N GLU A 78 21.81 -9.02 -1.38
CA GLU A 78 21.70 -10.12 -2.35
C GLU A 78 22.45 -9.79 -3.65
N ARG A 79 22.36 -8.55 -4.15
CA ARG A 79 23.13 -8.08 -5.31
C ARG A 79 24.65 -8.19 -5.11
N LYS A 80 25.15 -7.79 -3.94
CA LYS A 80 26.59 -7.89 -3.62
C LYS A 80 27.06 -9.35 -3.59
N GLN A 81 26.24 -10.24 -3.02
CA GLN A 81 26.54 -11.67 -3.03
C GLN A 81 26.59 -12.22 -4.46
N ASP A 82 25.62 -11.90 -5.31
CA ASP A 82 25.62 -12.35 -6.72
C ASP A 82 26.84 -11.86 -7.48
N GLN A 83 27.22 -10.59 -7.32
CA GLN A 83 28.41 -10.03 -7.96
C GLN A 83 29.69 -10.76 -7.51
N SER A 84 29.82 -11.06 -6.21
CA SER A 84 30.97 -11.81 -5.69
C SER A 84 31.03 -13.25 -6.21
N LEU A 85 29.87 -13.88 -6.46
CA LEU A 85 29.81 -15.23 -7.02
C LEU A 85 30.21 -15.22 -8.50
N ILE A 86 29.73 -14.22 -9.26
CA ILE A 86 30.11 -14.02 -10.66
C ILE A 86 31.62 -13.80 -10.77
N GLU A 87 32.20 -12.89 -9.97
CA GLU A 87 33.63 -12.61 -9.98
C GLU A 87 34.47 -13.86 -9.68
N LYS A 88 34.07 -14.68 -8.70
CA LYS A 88 34.74 -15.95 -8.39
C LYS A 88 34.62 -17.00 -9.51
N THR A 89 33.52 -16.96 -10.27
CA THR A 89 33.23 -17.96 -11.31
C THR A 89 33.93 -17.62 -12.63
N PHE A 90 34.04 -16.33 -12.96
CA PHE A 90 34.52 -15.85 -14.27
C PHE A 90 35.82 -15.03 -14.21
N GLY A 91 36.29 -14.66 -13.01
CA GLY A 91 37.50 -13.88 -12.79
C GLY A 91 38.76 -14.68 -12.48
N ASN A 92 38.69 -16.02 -12.59
CA ASN A 92 39.84 -16.94 -12.54
C ASN A 92 40.24 -17.36 -13.95
#